data_AF-A0A0E3X197-F1
#
_entry.id   AF-A0A0E3X197-F1
#
_cell.length_a   1.000
_cell.length_b   1.000
_cell.length_c   1.000
_cell.angle_alpha   90.00
_cell.angle_beta   90.00
_cell.angle_gamma   90.00
#
_symmetry.space_group_name_H-M   'P 1'
#
loop_
_entity.id
_entity.type
_entity.pdbx_description
1 polymer ?
#
loop_
_entity_poly.entity_id
_entity_poly.type
_entity_poly.pdbx_seq_one_letter_code
_entity_poly.pdbx_strand_id
1 'polypeptide(L)' 'MAFFAHRYRIAKRRASVLNELELLDKIEKHETLTKKDIDGLKYIMWSLSVSKERLNYLIIIIFSMIAIMISIILDLRYLM' A
#
# COMPACT_ATOMS: atom_id res chain seq x y z
N MET A 1 0.80 -9.57 9.74
CA MET A 1 0.05 -8.43 10.35
C MET A 1 0.82 -7.10 10.34
N ALA A 2 2.07 -7.04 10.84
CA ALA A 2 2.84 -5.79 10.89
C ALA A 2 3.00 -5.08 9.52
N PHE A 3 3.18 -5.84 8.44
CA PHE A 3 3.23 -5.30 7.07
C PHE A 3 1.92 -4.57 6.68
N PHE A 4 0.77 -5.19 6.96
CA PHE A 4 -0.54 -4.61 6.66
C PHE A 4 -0.82 -3.36 7.51
N ALA A 5 -0.41 -3.37 8.78
CA ALA A 5 -0.52 -2.20 9.67
C ALA A 5 0.33 -1.02 9.17
N HIS A 6 1.56 -1.26 8.72
CA HIS A 6 2.42 -0.25 8.11
C HIS A 6 1.76 0.36 6.86
N ARG A 7 1.23 -0.49 5.97
CA ARG A 7 0.57 -0.04 4.74
C ARG A 7 -0.74 0.71 5.01
N TYR A 8 -1.50 0.29 6.03
CA TYR A 8 -2.69 1.00 6.50
C TYR A 8 -2.35 2.40 7.03
N ARG A 9 -1.28 2.51 7.82
CA ARG A 9 -0.83 3.81 8.36
C ARG A 9 -0.40 4.78 7.25
N ILE A 10 0.26 4.29 6.21
CA ILE A 10 0.65 5.10 5.04
C ILE A 10 -0.58 5.54 4.24
N ALA A 11 -1.53 4.63 3.97
CA ALA A 11 -2.76 4.95 3.25
C ALA A 11 -3.60 6.00 4.00
N LYS A 12 -3.74 5.86 5.32
CA LYS A 12 -4.43 6.83 6.17
C LYS A 12 -3.77 8.22 6.12
N ARG A 13 -2.43 8.27 6.13
CA ARG A 13 -1.69 9.54 6.04
C ARG A 13 -1.86 10.22 4.68
N ARG A 14 -1.94 9.47 3.57
CA ARG A 14 -2.25 10.03 2.23
C ARG A 14 -3.64 10.64 2.19
N ALA A 15 -4.65 9.93 2.70
CA ALA A 15 -6.02 10.42 2.75
C ALA A 15 -6.14 11.67 3.62
N SER A 16 -5.41 11.73 4.74
CA SER A 16 -5.33 12.93 5.59
C SER A 16 -4.76 14.13 4.84
N VAL A 17 -3.63 13.98 4.14
CA VAL A 17 -3.00 15.07 3.37
C VAL A 17 -3.91 15.55 2.24
N LEU A 18 -4.62 14.64 1.58
CA LEU A 18 -5.56 14.97 0.51
C LEU A 18 -6.74 15.81 1.02
N ASN A 19 -7.26 15.48 2.20
CA ASN A 19 -8.35 16.22 2.86
C ASN A 19 -7.89 17.54 3.50
N GLU A 20 -6.76 17.54 4.23
CA GLU A 20 -6.26 18.72 4.95
C GLU A 20 -5.83 19.86 4.02
N LEU A 21 -5.35 19.53 2.82
CA LEU A 21 -4.91 20.54 1.85
C LEU A 21 -6.00 20.87 0.82
N GLU A 22 -7.16 20.21 0.89
CA GLU A 22 -8.29 20.32 -0.06
C GLU A 22 -7.80 20.20 -1.51
N LEU A 23 -6.77 19.38 -1.73
CA LEU A 23 -6.03 19.34 -3.00
C LEU A 23 -6.92 18.94 -4.17
N LEU A 24 -7.87 18.03 -3.94
CA LEU A 24 -8.82 17.62 -4.96
C LEU A 24 -9.73 18.76 -5.38
N ASP A 25 -10.26 19.53 -4.42
CA ASP A 25 -11.17 20.64 -4.67
C ASP A 25 -10.46 21.79 -5.39
N LYS A 26 -9.22 22.11 -5.01
CA LYS A 26 -8.38 23.11 -5.71
C LYS A 26 -8.01 22.70 -7.13
N ILE A 27 -7.72 21.42 -7.36
CA ILE A 27 -7.42 20.89 -8.70
C ILE A 27 -8.69 20.94 -9.57
N GLU A 28 -9.85 20.56 -9.02
CA GLU A 28 -11.14 20.57 -9.73
C GLU A 28 -11.59 22.00 -10.08
N LYS A 29 -11.32 22.98 -9.21
CA LYS A 29 -11.60 24.41 -9.44
C LYS A 29 -10.55 25.14 -10.27
N HIS A 30 -9.50 24.46 -10.74
CA HIS A 30 -8.35 25.07 -11.42
C HIS A 30 -7.70 26.22 -10.64
N GLU A 31 -7.70 26.15 -9.31
CA GLU A 31 -7.06 27.15 -8.46
C GLU A 31 -5.53 27.05 -8.52
N THR A 32 -4.86 28.19 -8.33
CA THR A 32 -3.40 28.26 -8.33
C THR A 32 -2.83 27.49 -7.14
N LEU A 33 -2.16 26.38 -7.40
CA LEU A 33 -1.53 25.56 -6.35
C LEU A 33 -0.36 26.30 -5.71
N THR A 34 -0.36 26.37 -4.37
CA THR A 34 0.75 26.94 -3.61
C THR A 34 1.93 25.95 -3.53
N LYS A 35 3.12 26.41 -3.12
CA LYS A 35 4.28 25.53 -2.93
C LYS A 35 3.98 24.38 -1.95
N LYS A 36 3.20 24.63 -0.90
CA LYS A 36 2.76 23.59 0.04
C LYS A 36 1.89 22.53 -0.63
N ASP A 37 0.99 22.96 -1.52
CA ASP A 37 0.11 22.06 -2.26
C ASP A 37 0.92 21.16 -3.20
N ILE A 38 1.90 21.73 -3.91
CA ILE A 38 2.82 21.00 -4.79
C ILE A 38 3.67 19.99 -4.01
N ASP A 39 4.20 20.37 -2.84
CA ASP A 39 4.98 19.44 -2.00
C ASP A 39 4.11 18.29 -1.46
N GLY A 40 2.87 18.58 -1.06
CA GLY A 40 1.89 17.58 -0.67
C GLY A 40 1.57 16.60 -1.81
N LEU A 41 1.34 17.13 -3.02
CA LEU A 41 1.08 16.33 -4.20
C LEU A 41 2.29 15.44 -4.55
N LYS A 42 3.50 15.99 -4.50
CA LYS A 42 4.76 15.25 -4.74
C LYS A 42 4.93 14.13 -3.73
N TYR A 43 4.61 14.35 -2.45
CA TYR A 43 4.60 13.31 -1.43
C TYR A 43 3.59 12.20 -1.74
N ILE A 44 2.37 12.56 -2.13
CA ILE A 44 1.32 11.59 -2.49
C ILE A 44 1.77 10.77 -3.70
N MET A 45 2.23 11.41 -4.78
CA MET A 45 2.71 10.74 -5.99
C MET A 45 3.92 9.84 -5.73
N TRP A 46 4.92 10.33 -5.00
CA TRP A 46 6.10 9.53 -4.64
C TRP A 46 5.71 8.34 -3.79
N SER A 47 4.87 8.54 -2.78
CA SER A 47 4.45 7.45 -1.92
C SER A 47 3.60 6.42 -2.67
N LEU A 48 2.70 6.85 -3.57
CA LEU A 48 1.96 5.94 -4.46
C LEU A 48 2.91 5.12 -5.35
N SER A 49 3.92 5.76 -5.95
CA SER A 49 4.94 5.08 -6.75
C SER A 49 5.78 4.08 -5.93
N VAL A 50 6.10 4.41 -4.67
CA VAL A 50 6.82 3.54 -3.74
C VAL A 50 5.94 2.42 -3.17
N SER A 51 4.61 2.58 -3.18
CA SER A 51 3.66 1.54 -2.77
C SER A 51 3.68 0.40 -3.79
N LYS A 52 4.64 -0.51 -3.63
CA LYS A 52 4.78 -1.72 -4.44
C LYS A 52 3.69 -2.72 -4.09
N GLU A 53 2.45 -2.35 -4.40
CA GLU A 53 1.26 -3.18 -4.21
C GLU A 53 1.43 -4.57 -4.81
N ARG A 54 2.03 -4.62 -6.01
CA ARG A 54 2.40 -5.85 -6.71
C ARG A 54 3.35 -6.73 -5.90
N LEU A 55 4.31 -6.16 -5.16
CA LEU A 55 5.20 -6.96 -4.30
C LEU A 55 4.46 -7.57 -3.12
N ASN A 56 3.44 -6.89 -2.58
CA ASN A 56 2.67 -7.46 -1.48
C ASN A 56 1.89 -8.70 -1.93
N TYR A 57 1.26 -8.63 -3.10
CA TYR A 57 0.60 -9.79 -3.69
C TYR A 57 1.59 -10.91 -4.01
N LEU A 58 2.78 -10.58 -4.52
CA LEU A 58 3.84 -11.56 -4.77
C LEU A 58 4.27 -12.27 -3.48
N ILE A 59 4.47 -11.54 -2.39
CA ILE A 59 4.84 -12.10 -1.08
C ILE A 59 3.75 -13.05 -0.58
N ILE A 60 2.48 -12.64 -0.61
CA ILE A 60 1.36 -13.49 -0.17
C ILE A 60 1.35 -14.79 -0.98
N ILE A 61 1.45 -14.71 -2.30
CA ILE A 61 1.45 -15.88 -3.20
C ILE A 61 2.59 -16.85 -2.86
N ILE A 62 3.81 -16.33 -2.64
CA ILE A 62 4.97 -17.16 -2.27
C ILE A 62 4.74 -17.86 -0.93
N PHE A 63 4.31 -17.12 0.10
CA PHE A 63 4.04 -17.70 1.42
C PHE A 63 2.90 -18.73 1.38
N SER A 64 1.85 -18.47 0.58
CA SER A 64 0.76 -19.43 0.39
C SER A 64 1.24 -20.72 -0.29
N MET A 65 2.07 -20.63 -1.34
CA MET A 65 2.64 -21.82 -1.98
C MET A 65 3.51 -22.63 -1.01
N ILE A 66 4.36 -21.96 -0.23
CA ILE A 66 5.20 -22.62 0.77
C ILE A 66 4.34 -23.33 1.83
N ALA A 67 3.29 -22.67 2.32
CA ALA A 67 2.38 -23.25 3.31
C ALA A 67 1.68 -24.51 2.77
N ILE A 68 1.20 -24.46 1.53
CA ILE A 68 0.57 -25.61 0.87
C ILE A 68 1.57 -26.77 0.72
N MET A 69 2.79 -26.50 0.24
CA MET A 69 3.82 -27.54 0.11
C MET A 69 4.15 -28.19 1.46
N ILE A 70 4.34 -27.40 2.51
CA ILE A 70 4.61 -27.92 3.86
C ILE A 70 3.45 -28.80 4.34
N SER A 71 2.21 -28.35 4.13
CA SER A 71 1.01 -29.12 4.52
C SER A 71 0.98 -30.48 3.83
N ILE A 72 1.22 -30.52 2.51
CA ILE A 72 1.23 -31.77 1.74
C ILE A 72 2.33 -32.72 2.23
N ILE A 73 3.55 -32.21 2.49
CA ILE A 73 4.67 -33.02 2.99
C ILE A 73 4.34 -33.61 4.36
N LEU A 74 3.72 -32.82 5.24
CA LEU A 74 3.33 -33.28 6.58
C LEU A 74 2.22 -34.32 6.53
N ASP A 75 1.19 -34.11 5.71
CA ASP A 75 0.10 -35.07 5.53
C ASP A 75 0.59 -36.38 4.93
N LEU A 76 1.47 -36.32 3.92
CA LEU A 76 2.05 -37.52 3.32
C LEU A 76 2.90 -38.32 4.31
N ARG A 77 3.65 -37.62 5.18
CA ARG A 77 4.42 -38.28 6.26
C ARG A 77 3.52 -38.90 7.32
N TYR A 78 2.33 -38.36 7.55
CA TYR A 78 1.39 -38.94 8.50
C TYR A 78 0.69 -40.20 7.94
N LEU A 79 0.56 -40.28 6.62
CA LEU A 79 -0.13 -41.37 5.92
C LEU A 79 0.77 -42.60 5.63
N MET A 80 2.10 -42.43 5.66
CA MET A 80 3.12 -43.46 5.41
C MET A 80 3.74 -43.95 6.71
#